data_AF-A0A0L0K878-F1
#
_entry.id   AF-A0A0L0K878-F1
#
_cell.length_a   1.000
_cell.length_b   1.000
_cell.length_c   1.000
_cell.angle_alpha   90.00
_cell.angle_beta   90.00
_cell.angle_gamma   90.00
#
_symmetry.space_group_name_H-M   'P 1'
#
loop_
_entity.id
_entity.type
_entity.pdbx_description
1 polymer ?
#
loop_
_entity_poly.entity_id
_entity_poly.type
_entity_poly.pdbx_seq_one_letter_code
_entity_poly.pdbx_strand_id
1 'polypeptide(L)'
;MRMAVDVWHEYVARELGPVLAVLVARAGKPREEPVPGALEWTLPWGMDDGNGLVRVTVFTEIVPESFERRVRVVVAAAAKGFLEDGGKLALPRYADWGAEYARSRSEIDADSTRQVPPPDGPLTRGMAEHLCRALGGLLDTLSEEPGGEVGFSVAPAEPA
;
A
#
# COMPACT_ATOMS: atom_id res chain seq x y z
N MET A 1 2.95 -11.26 -22.35
CA MET A 1 2.79 -10.02 -21.56
C MET A 1 2.24 -10.25 -20.13
N ARG A 2 2.35 -11.47 -19.55
CA ARG A 2 1.96 -11.78 -18.15
C ARG A 2 3.17 -12.03 -17.24
N MET A 3 4.22 -12.62 -17.82
CA MET A 3 5.41 -13.11 -17.12
C MET A 3 6.19 -12.04 -16.31
N ALA A 4 6.31 -10.79 -16.78
CA ALA A 4 7.06 -9.76 -16.04
C ALA A 4 6.30 -9.24 -14.80
N VAL A 5 4.97 -9.11 -14.92
CA VAL A 5 4.08 -8.66 -13.83
C VAL A 5 3.90 -9.77 -12.80
N ASP A 6 3.72 -11.01 -13.25
CA ASP A 6 3.57 -12.17 -12.35
C ASP A 6 4.84 -12.43 -11.55
N VAL A 7 6.03 -12.33 -12.16
CA VAL A 7 7.33 -12.44 -11.46
C VAL A 7 7.51 -11.31 -10.45
N TRP A 8 7.09 -10.08 -10.79
CA TRP A 8 7.13 -8.97 -9.84
C TRP A 8 6.20 -9.23 -8.65
N HIS A 9 4.97 -9.66 -8.90
CA HIS A 9 4.03 -9.99 -7.84
C HIS A 9 4.55 -11.08 -6.91
N GLU A 10 5.10 -12.18 -7.46
CA GLU A 10 5.68 -13.26 -6.68
C GLU A 10 6.86 -12.78 -5.82
N TYR A 11 7.75 -11.96 -6.40
CA TYR A 11 8.86 -11.37 -5.67
C TYR A 11 8.36 -10.49 -4.51
N VAL A 12 7.45 -9.56 -4.78
CA VAL A 12 6.96 -8.64 -3.75
C VAL A 12 6.19 -9.37 -2.66
N ALA A 13 5.33 -10.34 -3.02
CA ALA A 13 4.63 -11.15 -2.03
C ALA A 13 5.60 -11.94 -1.14
N ARG A 14 6.68 -12.49 -1.72
CA ARG A 14 7.71 -13.23 -0.98
C ARG A 14 8.47 -12.34 0.01
N GLU A 15 8.84 -11.12 -0.38
CA GLU A 15 9.60 -10.21 0.48
C GLU A 15 8.69 -9.52 1.53
N LEU A 16 7.45 -9.18 1.16
CA LEU A 16 6.51 -8.47 2.03
C LEU A 16 5.82 -9.40 3.04
N GLY A 17 5.57 -10.65 2.67
CA GLY A 17 4.89 -11.64 3.51
C GLY A 17 5.49 -11.78 4.92
N PRO A 18 6.81 -11.99 5.08
CA PRO A 18 7.45 -12.07 6.40
C PRO A 18 7.29 -10.80 7.24
N VAL A 19 7.37 -9.62 6.62
CA VAL A 19 7.18 -8.33 7.31
C VAL A 19 5.74 -8.21 7.80
N LEU A 20 4.77 -8.53 6.95
CA LEU A 20 3.36 -8.53 7.33
C LEU A 20 3.07 -9.53 8.43
N ALA A 21 3.62 -10.74 8.38
CA ALA A 21 3.43 -11.74 9.42
C ALA A 21 3.85 -11.22 10.80
N VAL A 22 4.98 -10.50 10.88
CA VAL A 22 5.43 -9.87 12.14
C VAL A 22 4.47 -8.78 12.60
N LEU A 23 4.05 -7.90 11.69
CA LEU A 23 3.16 -6.78 12.04
C LEU A 23 1.76 -7.27 12.46
N VAL A 24 1.21 -8.24 11.73
CA VAL A 24 -0.10 -8.85 12.01
C VAL A 24 -0.08 -9.58 13.35
N ALA A 25 0.98 -10.33 13.64
CA ALA A 25 1.13 -11.00 14.94
C ALA A 25 1.22 -10.01 16.13
N ARG A 26 1.78 -8.81 15.90
CA ARG A 26 1.80 -7.74 16.91
C ARG A 26 0.44 -7.06 17.05
N ALA A 27 -0.24 -6.79 15.93
CA ALA A 27 -1.59 -6.21 15.93
C ALA A 27 -2.58 -7.08 16.72
N GLY A 28 -2.47 -8.41 16.61
CA GLY A 28 -3.29 -9.37 17.35
C GLY A 28 -3.04 -9.44 18.86
N LYS A 29 -2.06 -8.71 19.40
CA LYS A 29 -1.73 -8.70 20.83
C LYS A 29 -2.18 -7.38 21.47
N PRO A 30 -3.27 -7.38 22.27
CA PRO A 30 -3.83 -6.15 22.84
C PRO A 30 -2.86 -5.36 23.74
N ARG A 31 -1.90 -6.08 24.36
CA ARG A 31 -0.92 -5.51 25.30
C ARG A 31 0.33 -4.94 24.64
N GLU A 32 0.59 -5.25 23.38
CA GLU A 32 1.71 -4.66 22.64
C GLU A 32 1.25 -3.32 22.03
N GLU A 33 2.08 -2.29 22.13
CA GLU A 33 1.83 -1.02 21.45
C GLU A 33 2.01 -1.24 19.93
N PRO A 34 1.12 -0.72 19.08
CA PRO A 34 1.30 -0.82 17.63
C PRO A 34 2.67 -0.26 17.25
N VAL A 35 3.33 -0.87 16.25
CA VAL A 35 4.60 -0.35 15.74
C VAL A 35 4.35 1.07 15.24
N PRO A 36 4.93 2.12 15.82
CA PRO A 36 4.63 3.47 15.36
C PRO A 36 5.26 3.73 13.99
N GLY A 37 4.48 4.35 13.10
CA GLY A 37 4.97 4.89 11.82
C GLY A 37 4.86 3.93 10.64
N ALA A 38 4.67 4.51 9.45
CA ALA A 38 4.47 3.76 8.23
C ALA A 38 5.80 3.21 7.70
N LEU A 39 5.80 1.94 7.30
CA LEU A 39 6.92 1.35 6.56
C LEU A 39 6.65 1.51 5.07
N GLU A 40 7.58 2.11 4.35
CA GLU A 40 7.40 2.45 2.93
C GLU A 40 8.56 1.91 2.08
N TRP A 41 8.23 1.30 0.96
CA TRP A 41 9.19 0.88 -0.06
C TRP A 41 8.72 1.34 -1.43
N THR A 42 9.65 1.83 -2.25
CA THR A 42 9.43 2.10 -3.67
C THR A 42 10.22 1.09 -4.49
N LEU A 43 9.52 0.25 -5.24
CA LEU A 43 10.06 -0.87 -5.96
C LEU A 43 9.99 -0.59 -7.47
N PRO A 44 11.13 -0.61 -8.18
CA PRO A 44 11.10 -0.54 -9.62
C PRO A 44 10.55 -1.83 -10.20
N TRP A 45 9.86 -1.72 -11.33
CA TRP A 45 9.47 -2.85 -12.15
C TRP A 45 9.66 -2.50 -13.62
N GLY A 46 10.23 -3.41 -14.39
CA GLY A 46 10.52 -3.23 -15.80
C GLY A 46 9.55 -4.05 -16.65
N MET A 47 9.01 -3.44 -17.69
CA MET A 47 8.35 -4.12 -18.80
C MET A 47 9.19 -3.98 -20.07
N ASP A 48 8.85 -4.78 -21.08
CA ASP A 48 9.47 -4.70 -22.40
C ASP A 48 9.23 -3.32 -23.08
N ASP A 49 8.22 -2.56 -22.64
CA ASP A 49 7.78 -1.27 -23.19
C ASP A 49 8.01 -0.06 -22.26
N GLY A 50 8.49 -0.26 -21.03
CA GLY A 50 8.78 0.85 -20.13
C GLY A 50 9.33 0.47 -18.77
N ASN A 51 9.57 1.50 -17.96
CA ASN A 51 9.88 1.36 -16.54
C ASN A 51 8.68 1.80 -15.72
N GLY A 52 8.50 1.20 -14.56
CA GLY A 52 7.45 1.53 -13.61
C GLY A 52 7.98 1.58 -12.18
N LEU A 53 7.23 2.23 -11.30
CA LEU A 53 7.43 2.22 -9.86
C LEU A 53 6.16 1.74 -9.20
N VAL A 54 6.30 0.94 -8.15
CA VAL A 54 5.22 0.68 -7.19
C VAL A 54 5.71 1.08 -5.82
N ARG A 55 4.97 1.94 -5.14
CA ARG A 55 5.13 2.18 -3.71
C ARG A 55 4.20 1.25 -2.96
N VAL A 56 4.73 0.60 -1.95
CA VAL A 56 3.96 -0.11 -0.93
C VAL A 56 4.22 0.55 0.41
N THR A 57 3.14 0.95 1.07
CA THR A 57 3.16 1.48 2.44
C THR A 57 2.40 0.53 3.35
N VAL A 58 2.95 0.22 4.52
CA VAL A 58 2.35 -0.69 5.48
C VAL A 58 2.27 -0.03 6.85
N PHE A 59 1.11 -0.13 7.50
CA PHE A 59 0.91 0.39 8.83
C PHE A 59 -0.10 -0.39 9.67
N THR A 60 -0.06 -0.18 10.99
CA THR A 60 -1.08 -0.72 11.89
C THR A 60 -2.22 0.29 11.97
N GLU A 61 -3.44 -0.17 11.76
CA GLU A 61 -4.65 0.61 11.93
C GLU A 61 -5.50 0.03 13.06
N ILE A 62 -6.41 0.83 13.59
CA ILE A 62 -7.44 0.35 14.50
C ILE A 62 -8.78 0.73 13.88
N VAL A 63 -9.62 -0.27 13.65
CA VAL A 63 -10.95 -0.11 13.06
C VAL A 63 -11.84 0.59 14.09
N PRO A 64 -12.35 1.81 13.81
CA PRO A 64 -13.04 2.61 14.81
C PRO A 64 -14.29 1.93 15.40
N GLU A 65 -15.01 1.16 14.59
CA GLU A 65 -16.29 0.55 14.97
C GLU A 65 -16.11 -0.67 15.87
N SER A 66 -15.05 -1.46 15.65
CA SER A 66 -14.80 -2.72 16.36
C SER A 66 -13.64 -2.64 17.36
N PHE A 67 -12.87 -1.54 17.34
CA PHE A 67 -11.57 -1.42 18.02
C PHE A 67 -10.59 -2.54 17.66
N GLU A 68 -10.83 -3.22 16.54
CA GLU A 68 -9.97 -4.29 16.05
C GLU A 68 -8.70 -3.69 15.46
N ARG A 69 -7.55 -4.27 15.80
CA ARG A 69 -6.27 -3.86 15.23
C ARG A 69 -5.97 -4.67 13.98
N ARG A 70 -5.67 -4.00 12.89
CA ARG A 70 -5.31 -4.60 11.59
C ARG A 70 -4.02 -4.01 11.06
N VAL A 71 -3.48 -4.64 10.03
CA VAL A 71 -2.38 -4.08 9.25
C VAL A 71 -2.93 -3.61 7.92
N ARG A 72 -2.87 -2.31 7.65
CA ARG A 72 -3.23 -1.71 6.38
C ARG A 72 -2.03 -1.73 5.45
N VAL A 73 -2.27 -2.11 4.20
CA VAL A 73 -1.30 -2.06 3.09
C VAL A 73 -1.87 -1.13 2.04
N VAL A 74 -1.12 -0.10 1.66
CA VAL A 74 -1.49 0.90 0.66
C VAL A 74 -0.53 0.83 -0.51
N VAL A 75 -1.08 0.80 -1.72
CA VAL A 75 -0.32 0.63 -2.96
C VAL A 75 -0.53 1.84 -3.86
N ALA A 76 0.56 2.35 -4.43
CA ALA A 76 0.55 3.34 -5.50
C ALA A 76 1.42 2.85 -6.65
N ALA A 77 0.93 2.84 -7.88
CA ALA A 77 1.71 2.39 -9.03
C ALA A 77 1.68 3.43 -10.15
N ALA A 78 2.79 3.55 -10.87
CA ALA A 78 2.91 4.40 -12.05
C ALA A 78 3.86 3.75 -13.04
N ALA A 79 3.54 3.86 -14.33
CA ALA A 79 4.35 3.37 -15.43
C ALA A 79 4.62 4.51 -16.41
N LYS A 80 5.77 4.46 -17.10
CA LYS A 80 6.11 5.40 -18.16
C LYS A 80 6.72 4.66 -19.33
N GLY A 81 6.31 5.00 -20.55
CA GLY A 81 6.93 4.47 -21.75
C GLY A 81 8.38 4.92 -21.89
N PHE A 82 9.25 4.10 -22.48
CA PHE A 82 10.68 4.43 -22.66
C PHE A 82 10.97 5.76 -23.38
N LEU A 83 10.01 6.28 -24.15
CA LEU A 83 10.16 7.48 -24.97
C LEU A 83 9.81 8.79 -24.25
N GLU A 84 9.26 8.74 -23.03
CA GLU A 84 8.76 9.92 -22.35
C GLU A 84 9.73 10.43 -21.24
N ASP A 85 10.16 11.69 -21.34
CA ASP A 85 11.04 12.49 -20.44
C ASP A 85 12.01 11.74 -19.50
N GLY A 86 12.96 11.00 -20.06
CA GLY A 86 14.16 10.55 -19.34
C GLY A 86 13.90 9.62 -18.14
N GLY A 87 12.76 8.94 -18.10
CA GLY A 87 12.50 7.83 -17.17
C GLY A 87 12.26 8.21 -15.71
N LYS A 88 11.99 9.49 -15.40
CA LYS A 88 11.66 9.91 -14.02
C LYS A 88 10.20 9.63 -13.72
N LEU A 89 9.96 8.65 -12.85
CA LEU A 89 8.67 8.35 -12.25
C LEU A 89 8.68 8.80 -10.79
N ALA A 90 7.61 9.48 -10.40
CA ALA A 90 7.36 9.84 -9.01
C ALA A 90 5.94 9.39 -8.67
N LEU A 91 5.80 8.81 -7.49
CA LEU A 91 4.51 8.47 -6.89
C LEU A 91 4.27 9.44 -5.72
N PRO A 92 3.00 9.72 -5.32
CA PRO A 92 2.65 10.60 -4.17
C PRO A 92 3.32 10.19 -2.85
N ARG A 93 2.88 10.53 -1.64
CA ARG A 93 3.38 9.81 -0.45
C ARG A 93 2.21 9.54 0.47
N TYR A 94 2.19 8.37 1.07
CA TYR A 94 1.20 8.07 2.09
C TYR A 94 1.66 8.75 3.39
N ALA A 95 1.11 9.93 3.67
CA ALA A 95 1.69 10.85 4.66
C ALA A 95 1.14 10.67 6.08
N ASP A 96 0.12 9.85 6.31
CA ASP A 96 -0.63 9.89 7.57
C ASP A 96 -0.60 8.57 8.34
N TRP A 97 0.26 8.51 9.36
CA TRP A 97 0.08 7.57 10.48
C TRP A 97 -0.72 8.28 11.58
N GLY A 98 -1.98 7.87 11.79
CA GLY A 98 -2.78 8.29 12.95
C GLY A 98 -3.66 9.55 12.79
N ALA A 99 -3.79 10.12 11.59
CA ALA A 99 -4.74 11.22 11.35
C ALA A 99 -6.22 10.77 11.49
N GLU A 100 -6.50 9.49 11.27
CA GLU A 100 -7.84 8.91 11.40
C GLU A 100 -8.30 8.68 12.85
N TYR A 101 -7.41 8.82 13.85
CA TYR A 101 -7.87 8.87 15.25
C TYR A 101 -8.29 10.27 15.72
N ALA A 102 -8.07 11.34 14.93
CA ALA A 102 -8.25 12.69 15.45
C ALA A 102 -8.91 13.73 14.52
N ARG A 103 -9.00 13.60 13.20
CA ARG A 103 -9.48 14.73 12.39
C ARG A 103 -10.45 14.39 11.28
N SER A 104 -11.71 14.74 11.58
CA SER A 104 -12.69 15.29 10.65
C SER A 104 -12.04 15.99 9.46
N ARG A 105 -12.52 15.67 8.26
CA ARG A 105 -12.57 16.51 7.04
C ARG A 105 -12.01 17.92 7.27
N SER A 106 -10.72 18.12 7.01
CA SER A 106 -10.15 19.36 6.46
C SER A 106 -8.64 19.26 6.46
N GLU A 107 -8.07 19.56 5.29
CA GLU A 107 -6.69 20.04 5.12
C GLU A 107 -5.58 19.02 5.45
N ILE A 108 -5.48 17.97 4.62
CA ILE A 108 -4.16 17.41 4.30
C ILE A 108 -3.48 18.46 3.41
N ASP A 109 -2.29 18.88 3.83
CA ASP A 109 -1.50 19.98 3.26
C ASP A 109 -1.22 19.76 1.76
N ALA A 110 -2.04 20.40 0.92
CA ALA A 110 -2.09 20.21 -0.53
C ALA A 110 -0.87 20.77 -1.28
N ASP A 111 0.10 21.37 -0.57
CA ASP A 111 1.23 22.06 -1.20
C ASP A 111 2.42 21.14 -1.51
N SER A 112 2.59 20.03 -0.79
CA SER A 112 3.63 19.02 -1.09
C SER A 112 3.20 17.96 -2.11
N THR A 113 1.89 17.69 -2.21
CA THR A 113 1.29 16.72 -3.15
C THR A 113 1.04 17.31 -4.54
N ARG A 114 0.93 18.64 -4.66
CA ARG A 114 0.69 19.33 -5.95
C ARG A 114 1.78 19.14 -7.01
N GLN A 115 2.98 18.70 -6.64
CA GLN A 115 4.09 18.50 -7.59
C GLN A 115 4.17 17.09 -8.17
N VAL A 116 3.49 16.12 -7.57
CA VAL A 116 3.60 14.71 -7.98
C VAL A 116 2.30 14.27 -8.65
N PRO A 117 2.35 13.69 -9.86
CA PRO A 117 1.14 13.19 -10.51
C PRO A 117 0.47 12.09 -9.66
N PRO A 118 -0.86 11.95 -9.75
CA PRO A 118 -1.55 10.84 -9.12
C PRO A 118 -1.06 9.51 -9.71
N PRO A 119 -1.19 8.40 -8.96
CA PRO A 119 -0.86 7.09 -9.48
C PRO A 119 -1.78 6.69 -10.65
N ASP A 120 -1.34 5.73 -11.45
CA ASP A 120 -2.15 5.11 -12.49
C ASP A 120 -3.24 4.25 -11.83
N GLY A 121 -4.50 4.70 -11.90
CA GLY A 121 -5.62 4.05 -11.21
C GLY A 121 -5.83 2.58 -11.59
N PRO A 122 -6.00 2.23 -12.87
CA PRO A 122 -6.14 0.85 -13.31
C PRO A 122 -4.97 -0.06 -12.87
N LEU A 123 -3.73 0.40 -13.05
CA LEU A 123 -2.55 -0.37 -12.65
C LEU A 123 -2.49 -0.54 -11.12
N THR A 124 -2.71 0.53 -10.38
CA THR A 124 -2.65 0.55 -8.91
C THR A 124 -3.68 -0.40 -8.32
N ARG A 125 -4.92 -0.38 -8.82
CA ARG A 125 -5.98 -1.30 -8.40
C ARG A 125 -5.62 -2.75 -8.71
N GLY A 126 -5.10 -3.04 -9.91
CA GLY A 126 -4.67 -4.39 -10.28
C GLY A 126 -3.56 -4.94 -9.38
N MET A 127 -2.55 -4.12 -9.08
CA MET A 127 -1.45 -4.47 -8.17
C MET A 127 -1.95 -4.70 -6.74
N ALA A 128 -2.80 -3.80 -6.22
CA ALA A 128 -3.39 -3.93 -4.89
C ALA A 128 -4.26 -5.19 -4.75
N GLU A 129 -5.11 -5.47 -5.74
CA GLU A 129 -5.94 -6.67 -5.77
C GLU A 129 -5.12 -7.96 -5.81
N HIS A 130 -4.03 -7.98 -6.56
CA HIS A 130 -3.15 -9.14 -6.61
C HIS A 130 -2.46 -9.36 -5.26
N LEU A 131 -1.82 -8.31 -4.72
CA LEU A 131 -1.15 -8.36 -3.42
C LEU A 131 -2.11 -8.74 -2.30
N CYS A 132 -3.33 -8.20 -2.30
CA CYS A 132 -4.37 -8.55 -1.34
C CYS A 132 -4.63 -10.07 -1.34
N ARG A 133 -4.80 -10.69 -2.51
CA ARG A 133 -5.00 -12.15 -2.60
C ARG A 133 -3.76 -12.94 -2.18
N ALA A 134 -2.57 -12.52 -2.65
CA ALA A 134 -1.32 -13.23 -2.40
C ALA A 134 -0.90 -13.20 -0.91
N LEU A 135 -1.26 -12.15 -0.18
CA LEU A 135 -0.84 -11.90 1.20
C LEU A 135 -1.92 -12.24 2.24
N GLY A 136 -3.06 -12.81 1.80
CA GLY A 136 -4.17 -13.14 2.70
C GLY A 136 -4.93 -11.91 3.23
N GLY A 137 -4.98 -10.84 2.44
CA GLY A 137 -5.74 -9.63 2.75
C GLY A 137 -7.26 -9.82 2.64
N LEU A 138 -7.97 -8.92 3.29
CA LEU A 138 -9.43 -8.86 3.35
C LEU A 138 -9.97 -8.12 2.11
N LEU A 139 -10.54 -8.83 1.15
CA LEU A 139 -11.00 -8.26 -0.13
C LEU A 139 -12.09 -7.18 0.03
N ASP A 140 -12.91 -7.27 1.07
CA ASP A 140 -13.96 -6.30 1.40
C ASP A 140 -13.40 -4.96 1.93
N THR A 141 -12.12 -4.93 2.29
CA THR A 141 -11.43 -3.72 2.74
C THR A 141 -10.66 -3.01 1.62
N LEU A 142 -10.70 -3.54 0.39
CA LEU A 142 -10.11 -2.89 -0.78
C LEU A 142 -10.83 -1.57 -1.07
N SER A 143 -10.14 -0.45 -0.88
CA SER A 143 -10.70 0.87 -1.11
C SER A 143 -9.67 1.84 -1.68
N GLU A 144 -10.15 2.88 -2.36
CA GLU A 144 -9.32 3.98 -2.84
C GLU A 144 -9.04 4.95 -1.69
N GLU A 145 -7.79 5.37 -1.59
CA GLU A 145 -7.32 6.37 -0.63
C GLU A 145 -7.41 7.78 -1.25
N PRO A 146 -7.45 8.87 -0.45
CA PRO A 146 -7.62 10.22 -0.96
C PRO A 146 -6.59 10.68 -2.01
N GLY A 147 -5.39 10.08 -2.03
CA GLY A 147 -4.32 10.37 -2.99
C GLY A 147 -4.35 9.55 -4.28
N GLY A 148 -5.38 8.71 -4.47
CA GLY A 148 -5.53 7.79 -5.61
C GLY A 148 -4.82 6.45 -5.43
N GLU A 149 -4.16 6.23 -4.28
CA GLU A 149 -3.68 4.90 -3.89
C GLU A 149 -4.84 3.93 -3.64
N VAL A 150 -4.54 2.64 -3.57
CA VAL A 150 -5.51 1.60 -3.18
C VAL A 150 -5.00 0.87 -1.95
N GLY A 151 -5.80 0.87 -0.90
CA GLY A 151 -5.52 0.22 0.37
C GLY A 151 -6.33 -1.06 0.57
N PHE A 152 -5.77 -2.02 1.32
CA PHE A 152 -6.47 -3.18 1.87
C PHE A 152 -5.90 -3.55 3.23
N SER A 153 -6.67 -4.26 4.03
CA SER A 153 -6.31 -4.65 5.38
C SER A 153 -5.99 -6.14 5.47
N VAL A 154 -5.08 -6.50 6.36
CA VAL A 154 -4.75 -7.86 6.77
C VAL A 154 -5.06 -7.95 8.27
N ALA A 155 -5.96 -8.86 8.64
CA ALA A 155 -6.32 -9.06 10.04
C ALA A 155 -5.41 -10.12 10.70
N PRO A 156 -5.19 -10.02 12.02
CA PRO A 156 -4.70 -11.13 12.81
C PRO A 156 -5.58 -12.37 12.63
N ALA A 157 -4.96 -13.55 12.62
CA ALA A 157 -5.74 -14.79 12.73
C ALA A 157 -6.56 -14.74 14.03
N GLU A 158 -7.81 -15.20 13.99
CA GLU A 158 -8.64 -15.32 15.19
C GLU A 158 -7.89 -16.15 16.24
N PRO A 159 -7.88 -15.73 17.51
CA PRO A 159 -7.30 -16.53 18.57
C PRO A 159 -8.09 -17.84 18.68
N ALA A 160 -7.37 -18.96 18.52
CA ALA A 160 -7.90 -20.32 18.70
C ALA A 160 -8.30 -20.60 20.16
#